data_AF-A0A022QYW5-F1
#
_entry.id   AF-A0A022QYW5-F1
#
_cell.length_a   1.000
_cell.length_b   1.000
_cell.length_c   1.000
_cell.angle_alpha   90.00
_cell.angle_beta   90.00
_cell.angle_gamma   90.00
#
_symmetry.space_group_name_H-M   'P 1'
#
loop_
_entity.id
_entity.type
_entity.pdbx_description
1 polymer ?
#
loop_
_entity_poly.entity_id
_entity_poly.type
_entity_poly.pdbx_seq_one_letter_code
_entity_poly.pdbx_strand_id
1 'polypeptide(L)' 'IQNCDLHDGQWDGKERVAKEIIEAIDEEKKSVTYKVIEGDLMELYKTFKLTVHVDTSGDDNLVTWTF' A
#
# COMPACT_ATOMS: atom_id res chain seq x y z
N ILE A 1 -9.95 13.88 8.88
CA ILE A 1 -9.94 13.51 7.45
C ILE A 1 -8.55 12.97 7.22
N GLN A 2 -8.39 11.65 7.18
CA GLN A 2 -7.08 11.02 7.02
C GLN A 2 -6.72 11.10 5.54
N ASN A 3 -5.60 11.77 5.28
CA ASN A 3 -5.22 12.33 4.00
C ASN A 3 -4.99 11.25 2.94
N CYS A 4 -5.32 11.57 1.69
CA CYS A 4 -4.85 10.79 0.54
C CYS A 4 -3.33 10.93 0.47
N ASP A 5 -2.61 9.82 0.54
CA ASP A 5 -1.18 9.77 0.27
C ASP A 5 -0.99 9.51 -1.23
N LEU A 6 -0.22 10.38 -1.88
CA LEU A 6 0.25 10.19 -3.26
C LEU A 6 1.64 9.55 -3.17
N HIS A 7 1.78 8.35 -3.71
CA HIS A 7 3.08 7.68 -3.83
C HIS A 7 3.62 7.88 -5.24
N ASP A 8 4.67 8.70 -5.37
CA ASP A 8 5.45 8.82 -6.60
C ASP A 8 6.41 7.62 -6.67
N GLY A 9 6.07 6.64 -7.51
CA GLY A 9 6.85 5.43 -7.71
C GLY A 9 7.35 5.31 -9.15
N GLN A 10 8.58 4.84 -9.35
CA GLN A 10 9.08 4.50 -10.67
C GLN A 10 8.78 3.02 -10.96
N TRP A 11 7.85 2.76 -11.89
CA TRP A 11 7.49 1.40 -12.34
C TRP A 11 7.90 1.25 -13.80
N ASP A 12 8.68 0.22 -14.11
CA ASP A 12 9.29 0.01 -15.44
C ASP A 12 10.07 1.22 -15.99
N GLY A 13 10.72 1.99 -15.11
CA GLY A 13 11.46 3.20 -15.48
C GLY A 13 10.59 4.41 -15.85
N LYS A 14 9.26 4.30 -15.70
CA LYS A 14 8.31 5.40 -15.90
C LYS A 14 7.73 5.84 -14.57
N GLU A 15 7.53 7.14 -14.45
CA GLU A 15 6.77 7.73 -13.35
C GLU A 15 5.31 7.28 -13.46
N ARG A 16 4.75 6.83 -12.35
CA ARG A 16 3.36 6.41 -12.23
C ARG A 16 2.76 7.06 -11.01
N VAL A 17 1.49 7.42 -11.11
CA VAL A 17 0.71 8.01 -10.01
C VAL A 17 -0.33 7.02 -9.52
N ALA A 18 -0.46 6.92 -8.21
CA ALA A 18 -1.54 6.20 -7.55
C ALA A 18 -2.08 7.07 -6.41
N LYS A 19 -3.41 7.15 -6.34
CA LYS A 19 -4.11 7.77 -5.21
C LYS A 19 -4.72 6.66 -4.38
N GLU A 20 -4.35 6.64 -3.12
CA GLU A 20 -4.73 5.59 -2.21
C GLU A 20 -5.54 6.14 -1.04
N ILE A 21 -6.36 5.26 -0.47
CA ILE A 21 -6.99 5.48 0.83
C ILE A 21 -6.57 4.36 1.76
N ILE A 22 -6.49 4.66 3.05
CA ILE A 22 -6.34 3.63 4.09
C ILE A 22 -7.69 2.93 4.22
N GLU A 23 -7.72 1.64 3.89
CA GLU A 23 -8.92 0.79 4.01
C GLU A 23 -9.00 0.13 5.38
N ALA A 24 -7.86 -0.26 5.97
CA ALA A 24 -7.79 -0.85 7.30
C ALA A 24 -6.47 -0.56 8.01
N ILE A 25 -6.52 -0.44 9.32
CA ILE A 25 -5.35 -0.42 10.21
C ILE A 25 -5.60 -1.46 11.30
N ASP A 26 -4.63 -2.35 11.52
CA ASP A 26 -4.59 -3.30 12.63
C ASP A 26 -3.33 -3.00 13.45
N GLU A 27 -3.49 -2.21 14.52
CA GLU A 27 -2.37 -1.78 15.37
C GLU A 27 -1.74 -2.96 16.13
N GLU A 28 -2.55 -3.93 16.55
CA GLU A 28 -2.06 -5.12 17.27
C GLU A 28 -1.14 -5.95 16.39
N LYS A 29 -1.51 -6.13 15.11
CA LYS A 29 -0.67 -6.82 14.13
C LYS A 29 0.35 -5.90 13.46
N LYS A 30 0.39 -4.61 13.75
CA LYS A 30 1.22 -3.62 13.04
C LYS A 30 1.06 -3.73 11.52
N SER A 31 -0.20 -3.73 11.07
CA SER A 31 -0.57 -3.89 9.66
C SER A 31 -1.42 -2.73 9.18
N VAL A 32 -1.21 -2.30 7.94
CA VAL A 32 -2.04 -1.32 7.23
C VAL A 32 -2.40 -1.84 5.84
N THR A 33 -3.65 -1.65 5.45
CA THR A 33 -4.13 -1.98 4.10
C THR A 33 -4.58 -0.71 3.40
N TYR A 34 -4.00 -0.47 2.24
CA TYR A 34 -4.34 0.60 1.31
C TYR A 34 -5.18 0.06 0.16
N LYS A 35 -6.07 0.89 -0.34
CA LYS A 35 -6.82 0.65 -1.57
C LYS A 35 -6.53 1.75 -2.56
N VAL A 36 -6.08 1.38 -3.76
CA VAL A 36 -5.94 2.33 -4.86
C VAL A 36 -7.33 2.68 -5.39
N ILE A 37 -7.61 3.97 -5.48
CA ILE A 37 -8.91 4.48 -5.96
C ILE A 37 -8.80 5.19 -7.30
N GLU A 38 -7.64 5.78 -7.62
CA GLU A 38 -7.37 6.48 -8.88
C GLU A 38 -5.88 6.31 -9.25
N GLY A 39 -5.54 6.50 -10.53
CA GLY A 39 -4.15 6.46 -11.01
C GLY A 39 -3.88 5.36 -12.05
N ASP A 40 -2.62 5.29 -12.49
CA ASP A 40 -2.19 4.43 -13.60
C ASP A 40 -2.46 2.94 -13.38
N LEU A 41 -2.41 2.48 -12.13
CA LEU A 41 -2.66 1.07 -11.78
C LEU A 41 -4.10 0.64 -12.09
N MET A 42 -5.06 1.58 -12.09
CA MET A 42 -6.46 1.30 -12.37
C MET A 42 -6.74 1.03 -13.85
N GLU A 43 -5.79 1.33 -14.74
CA GLU A 43 -5.85 0.93 -16.15
C GLU A 43 -5.58 -0.58 -16.33
N LEU A 44 -4.82 -1.18 -15.42
CA LEU A 44 -4.40 -2.58 -15.48
C LEU A 44 -5.27 -3.48 -14.59
N TYR A 45 -5.72 -2.97 -13.45
CA TYR A 45 -6.47 -3.73 -12.45
C TYR A 45 -7.79 -3.05 -12.11
N LYS A 46 -8.88 -3.82 -12.08
CA LYS A 46 -10.20 -3.34 -11.61
C LYS A 46 -10.18 -2.97 -10.13
N THR A 47 -9.32 -3.61 -9.36
CA THR A 47 -9.14 -3.37 -7.93
C THR A 47 -7.71 -3.73 -7.58
N PHE A 48 -7.04 -2.85 -6.83
CA PHE A 48 -5.70 -3.07 -6.32
C PHE A 48 -5.67 -2.67 -4.85
N LYS A 49 -5.12 -3.55 -4.01
CA LYS A 49 -4.97 -3.33 -2.59
C LYS A 49 -3.55 -3.66 -2.20
N LEU A 50 -2.96 -2.85 -1.34
CA LEU A 50 -1.63 -3.08 -0.82
C LEU A 50 -1.72 -3.27 0.68
N THR A 51 -1.21 -4.38 1.20
CA THR A 51 -1.08 -4.58 2.65
C THR A 51 0.38 -4.62 3.05
N VAL A 52 0.73 -3.81 4.04
CA VAL A 52 2.05 -3.78 4.67
C VAL A 52 1.90 -4.29 6.08
N HIS A 53 2.59 -5.36 6.41
CA HIS A 53 2.60 -5.99 7.72
C HIS A 53 4.01 -6.01 8.30
N VAL A 54 4.18 -5.59 9.55
CA VAL A 54 5.46 -5.59 10.25
C VAL A 54 5.44 -6.61 11.39
N ASP A 55 6.17 -7.71 11.20
CA ASP A 55 6.39 -8.69 12.26
C ASP A 55 7.68 -8.35 13.03
N THR A 56 7.55 -8.18 14.34
CA THR A 56 8.66 -7.87 15.26
C THR A 56 8.79 -8.93 16.36
N SER A 57 8.23 -10.12 16.15
CA SER A 57 8.20 -11.19 17.15
C SER A 57 9.49 -12.03 17.17
N GLY A 58 10.28 -11.99 16.10
CA GLY A 58 11.58 -12.66 15.99
C GLY A 58 12.76 -11.76 16.35
N ASP A 59 13.97 -12.24 16.04
CA ASP A 59 15.23 -11.49 16.26
C ASP A 59 15.37 -10.27 15.32
N ASP A 60 14.73 -10.34 14.15
CA ASP A 60 14.70 -9.28 13.14
C ASP A 60 13.28 -8.71 13.00
N ASN A 61 13.20 -7.49 12.45
CA ASN A 61 11.94 -6.91 12.00
C ASN A 61 11.69 -7.29 10.54
N LEU A 62 10.63 -8.05 10.28
CA LEU A 62 10.23 -8.48 8.94
C LEU A 62 9.08 -7.62 8.42
N VAL A 63 9.26 -7.02 7.24
CA VAL A 63 8.19 -6.31 6.54
C VAL A 63 7.68 -7.18 5.40
N THR A 64 6.39 -7.52 5.42
CA THR A 64 5.71 -8.26 4.37
C THR A 64 4.82 -7.32 3.55
N TRP A 65 5.00 -7.32 2.23
CA TRP A 65 4.17 -6.59 1.27
C TRP A 65 3.29 -7.57 0.50
N THR A 66 1.97 -7.35 0.50
CA THR A 66 0.99 -8.17 -0.25
C THR A 66 0.19 -7.25 -1.19
N PHE A 67 -0.01 -7.69 -2.43
CA PHE A 67 -0.71 -6.96 -3.50
C PHE A 67 -1.91 -7.77 -4.02
#